data_AF-A0A550JES5-F1
#
_entry.id   AF-A0A550JES5-F1
#
_cell.length_a   1.000
_cell.length_b   1.000
_cell.length_c   1.000
_cell.angle_alpha   90.00
_cell.angle_beta   90.00
_cell.angle_gamma   90.00
#
_symmetry.space_group_name_H-M   'P 1'
#
loop_
_entity.id
_entity.type
_entity.pdbx_description
1 polymer ?
#
loop_
_entity_poly.entity_id
_entity_poly.type
_entity_poly.pdbx_seq_one_letter_code
_entity_poly.pdbx_strand_id
1 'polypeptide(L)'
;MKTKWHFHFQTNDFVFEKEHKFIGSANGLNVNIAENLPENLELEISISPDKEKNNPNAEQTGTLYITLPLTHDEAKPVIHHLAFMISQKIAFDHGDFKLLGGLLVCERLPETPEEIEEVGDTPFSVVVNLVEAVPPPKFDSQKFAKKSEDSIDFRLVTQHNEARNTKNAIAKFIAFFKILESQFPPTHKKQHIKDTLKTNSDLLNVFTSIFEFTTEEEALQGFISFIDSIVHARHRCAHLKVNKNFGYLPFDPKIKEEVEPFLGPLEALTYETITKLSKSV
;
A
#
# COMPACT_ATOMS: atom_id res chain seq x y z
N MET A 1 -6.29 11.57 28.73
CA MET A 1 -5.99 10.13 28.69
C MET A 1 -5.52 9.77 27.31
N LYS A 2 -4.34 9.17 27.21
CA LYS A 2 -3.79 8.63 25.96
C LYS A 2 -3.99 7.13 25.89
N THR A 3 -4.01 6.59 24.67
CA THR A 3 -4.01 5.15 24.44
C THR A 3 -2.85 4.76 23.55
N LYS A 4 -2.15 3.70 23.93
CA LYS A 4 -1.05 3.14 23.16
C LYS A 4 -1.42 1.75 22.69
N TRP A 5 -1.44 1.57 21.38
CA TRP A 5 -1.95 0.36 20.75
C TRP A 5 -0.82 -0.41 20.11
N HIS A 6 -0.79 -1.72 20.37
CA HIS A 6 0.28 -2.62 20.00
C HIS A 6 -0.21 -3.53 18.88
N PHE A 7 0.39 -3.36 17.71
CA PHE A 7 0.16 -4.18 16.54
C PHE A 7 1.41 -5.00 16.27
N HIS A 8 1.34 -6.30 16.53
CA HIS A 8 2.42 -7.18 16.10
C HIS A 8 2.50 -7.17 14.59
N PHE A 9 3.71 -7.10 14.08
CA PHE A 9 3.95 -7.22 12.67
C PHE A 9 4.98 -8.30 12.44
N GLN A 10 4.96 -8.77 11.20
CA GLN A 10 6.07 -9.47 10.62
C GLN A 10 6.43 -8.75 9.33
N THR A 11 7.73 -8.60 9.13
CA THR A 11 8.26 -8.20 7.84
C THR A 11 8.89 -9.39 7.20
N ASN A 12 8.71 -9.39 5.90
CA ASN A 12 9.26 -10.38 5.06
C ASN A 12 10.30 -9.62 4.17
N ASP A 13 9.95 -8.65 3.34
CA ASP A 13 10.92 -8.07 2.39
C ASP A 13 12.00 -7.14 2.94
N PHE A 14 12.06 -6.96 4.26
CA PHE A 14 12.95 -6.02 4.89
C PHE A 14 13.12 -6.21 6.40
N VAL A 15 14.12 -5.55 6.99
CA VAL A 15 14.41 -5.57 8.44
C VAL A 15 14.61 -4.17 9.00
N PHE A 16 13.98 -3.86 10.13
CA PHE A 16 14.29 -2.69 10.93
C PHE A 16 15.54 -2.97 11.78
N GLU A 17 16.59 -2.16 11.62
CA GLU A 17 17.84 -2.35 12.37
C GLU A 17 17.72 -1.95 13.86
N LYS A 18 16.78 -1.04 14.17
CA LYS A 18 16.55 -0.48 15.50
C LYS A 18 15.12 0.03 15.61
N GLU A 19 14.75 0.52 16.80
CA GLU A 19 13.49 1.23 16.98
C GLU A 19 13.46 2.52 16.15
N HIS A 20 12.35 2.75 15.45
CA HIS A 20 12.09 3.97 14.70
C HIS A 20 10.85 4.67 15.25
N LYS A 21 10.99 5.96 15.59
CA LYS A 21 9.90 6.79 16.10
C LYS A 21 9.55 7.88 15.12
N PHE A 22 8.26 8.12 14.94
CA PHE A 22 7.69 9.12 14.06
C PHE A 22 6.59 9.87 14.78
N ILE A 23 6.45 11.15 14.47
CA ILE A 23 5.29 11.96 14.83
C ILE A 23 4.53 12.21 13.54
N GLY A 24 3.25 11.85 13.53
CA GLY A 24 2.36 12.04 12.40
C GLY A 24 1.17 12.91 12.78
N SER A 25 0.55 13.50 11.77
CA SER A 25 -0.74 14.18 11.90
C SER A 25 -1.70 13.57 10.90
N ALA A 26 -2.88 13.14 11.37
CA ALA A 26 -3.96 12.70 10.51
C ALA A 26 -5.01 13.81 10.43
N ASN A 27 -5.16 14.39 9.24
CA ASN A 27 -6.14 15.44 8.98
C ASN A 27 -7.34 14.84 8.24
N GLY A 28 -8.56 15.19 8.65
CA GLY A 28 -9.77 14.79 7.94
C GLY A 28 -10.03 13.28 7.96
N LEU A 29 -9.77 12.60 9.08
CA LEU A 29 -10.20 11.23 9.35
C LEU A 29 -11.74 11.16 9.32
N ASN A 30 -12.32 11.10 8.13
CA ASN A 30 -13.75 10.97 7.91
C ASN A 30 -14.13 9.49 8.03
N VAL A 31 -13.85 8.92 9.20
CA VAL A 31 -14.24 7.56 9.54
C VAL A 31 -15.65 7.67 10.09
N ASN A 32 -16.65 7.17 9.34
CA ASN A 32 -18.09 7.10 9.69
C ASN A 32 -18.40 6.29 10.99
N ILE A 33 -17.42 6.16 11.90
CA ILE A 33 -17.38 5.19 12.99
C ILE A 33 -17.09 5.88 14.34
N ALA A 34 -16.68 7.16 14.35
CA ALA A 34 -16.51 7.94 15.59
C ALA A 34 -17.07 9.36 15.42
N GLU A 35 -18.14 9.68 16.16
CA GLU A 35 -18.64 11.05 16.29
C GLU A 35 -17.62 11.86 17.13
N ASN A 36 -17.24 13.06 16.66
CA ASN A 36 -16.36 14.02 17.36
C ASN A 36 -14.86 13.71 17.41
N LEU A 37 -14.26 13.19 16.34
CA LEU A 37 -12.79 13.21 16.22
C LEU A 37 -12.27 14.65 15.99
N PRO A 38 -11.11 15.02 16.57
CA PRO A 38 -10.45 16.29 16.25
C PRO A 38 -10.16 16.42 14.75
N GLU A 39 -10.29 17.62 14.18
CA GLU A 39 -10.00 17.88 12.76
C GLU A 39 -8.56 17.49 12.38
N ASN A 40 -7.62 17.72 13.32
CA ASN A 40 -6.23 17.30 13.25
C ASN A 40 -5.91 16.42 14.45
N LEU A 41 -5.59 15.15 14.18
CA LEU A 41 -5.18 14.20 15.20
C LEU A 41 -3.67 13.98 15.11
N GLU A 42 -2.94 14.52 16.07
CA GLU A 42 -1.52 14.18 16.24
C GLU A 42 -1.39 12.78 16.84
N LEU A 43 -0.47 11.99 16.31
CA LEU A 43 -0.23 10.62 16.73
C LEU A 43 1.26 10.30 16.72
N GLU A 44 1.68 9.49 17.69
CA GLU A 44 3.06 8.99 17.73
C GLU A 44 3.08 7.55 17.23
N ILE A 45 4.00 7.26 16.31
CA ILE A 45 4.22 5.92 15.78
C ILE A 45 5.60 5.47 16.27
N SER A 46 5.68 4.30 16.87
CA SER A 46 6.98 3.62 17.08
C SER A 46 6.96 2.24 16.44
N ILE A 47 8.04 1.87 15.76
CA ILE A 47 8.23 0.54 15.20
C ILE A 47 9.45 -0.06 15.87
N SER A 48 9.22 -1.07 16.69
CA SER A 48 10.30 -1.75 17.41
C SER A 48 10.45 -3.19 16.91
N PRO A 49 11.62 -3.55 16.36
CA PRO A 49 11.90 -4.95 16.06
C PRO A 49 12.05 -5.77 17.35
N ASP A 50 11.61 -7.01 17.32
CA ASP A 50 11.84 -7.95 18.41
C ASP A 50 13.33 -8.30 18.50
N LYS A 51 13.83 -8.53 19.73
CA LYS A 51 15.21 -8.98 19.94
C LYS A 51 15.46 -10.38 19.38
N GLU A 52 14.41 -11.21 19.39
CA GLU A 52 14.42 -12.56 18.87
C GLU A 52 13.21 -12.75 17.96
N LYS A 53 13.41 -13.53 16.91
CA LYS A 53 12.40 -13.77 15.87
C LYS A 53 11.32 -14.70 16.41
N ASN A 54 10.12 -14.16 16.60
CA ASN A 54 8.98 -14.89 17.17
C ASN A 54 8.28 -15.81 16.16
N ASN A 55 8.52 -15.65 14.86
CA ASN A 55 8.02 -16.52 13.80
C ASN A 55 9.18 -16.97 12.91
N PRO A 56 9.52 -18.27 12.86
CA PRO A 56 10.67 -18.78 12.10
C PRO A 56 10.60 -18.47 10.60
N ASN A 57 9.40 -18.27 10.05
CA ASN A 57 9.22 -18.02 8.63
C ASN A 57 9.23 -16.54 8.23
N ALA A 58 9.20 -15.61 9.20
CA ALA A 58 9.24 -14.16 8.92
C ALA A 58 10.66 -13.62 9.01
N GLU A 59 11.11 -12.71 8.15
CA GLU A 59 12.49 -12.19 8.25
C GLU A 59 12.73 -11.48 9.59
N GLN A 60 11.76 -10.69 10.03
CA GLN A 60 11.75 -10.09 11.35
C GLN A 60 10.32 -9.97 11.88
N THR A 61 10.18 -10.08 13.20
CA THR A 61 8.94 -9.74 13.90
C THR A 61 9.18 -8.50 14.74
N GLY A 62 8.10 -7.80 15.07
CA GLY A 62 8.19 -6.65 15.95
C GLY A 62 6.82 -6.14 16.35
N THR A 63 6.82 -4.97 16.96
CA THR A 63 5.60 -4.29 17.40
C THR A 63 5.56 -2.88 16.82
N LEU A 64 4.46 -2.59 16.12
CA LEU A 64 4.05 -1.25 15.73
C LEU A 64 3.21 -0.70 16.89
N TYR A 65 3.72 0.35 17.50
CA TYR A 65 3.04 1.14 18.51
C TYR A 65 2.41 2.36 17.86
N ILE A 66 1.15 2.61 18.17
CA ILE A 66 0.47 3.85 17.79
C ILE A 66 -0.12 4.45 19.07
N THR A 67 0.36 5.63 19.43
CA THR A 67 -0.15 6.40 20.57
C THR A 67 -1.09 7.48 20.07
N LEU A 68 -2.31 7.50 20.62
CA LEU A 68 -3.34 8.48 20.31
C LEU A 68 -3.72 9.29 21.56
N PRO A 69 -3.96 10.61 21.44
CA PRO A 69 -4.54 11.46 22.48
C PRO A 69 -6.06 11.28 22.56
N LEU A 70 -6.52 10.03 22.60
CA LEU A 70 -7.93 9.65 22.64
C LEU A 70 -8.14 8.58 23.71
N THR A 71 -9.34 8.54 24.28
CA THR A 71 -9.76 7.48 25.19
C THR A 71 -9.86 6.14 24.45
N HIS A 72 -9.94 5.04 25.20
CA HIS A 72 -10.03 3.69 24.61
C HIS A 72 -11.21 3.55 23.63
N ASP A 73 -12.38 4.07 24.00
CA ASP A 73 -13.60 3.89 23.20
C ASP A 73 -13.61 4.76 21.96
N GLU A 74 -13.00 5.96 22.03
CA GLU A 74 -12.80 6.85 20.87
C GLU A 74 -11.71 6.30 19.93
N ALA A 75 -10.63 5.73 20.47
CA ALA A 75 -9.50 5.25 19.69
C ALA A 75 -9.78 3.91 18.97
N LYS A 76 -10.52 3.00 19.61
CA LYS A 76 -10.81 1.65 19.09
C LYS A 76 -11.37 1.61 17.65
N PRO A 77 -12.34 2.44 17.24
CA PRO A 77 -12.87 2.40 15.86
C PRO A 77 -11.87 2.92 14.81
N VAL A 78 -10.96 3.83 15.18
CA VAL A 78 -10.02 4.48 14.24
C VAL A 78 -8.67 3.78 14.19
N ILE A 79 -8.25 3.12 15.27
CA ILE A 79 -6.89 2.61 15.40
C ILE A 79 -6.57 1.51 14.38
N HIS A 80 -7.54 0.64 14.08
CA HIS A 80 -7.37 -0.39 13.05
C HIS A 80 -7.18 0.22 11.66
N HIS A 81 -7.87 1.33 11.38
CA HIS A 81 -7.74 2.04 10.12
C HIS A 81 -6.36 2.70 10.00
N LEU A 82 -5.91 3.37 11.07
CA LEU A 82 -4.56 3.98 11.12
C LEU A 82 -3.47 2.93 10.98
N ALA A 83 -3.54 1.84 11.74
CA ALA A 83 -2.58 0.74 11.64
C ALA A 83 -2.56 0.12 10.24
N PHE A 84 -3.74 -0.07 9.64
CA PHE A 84 -3.84 -0.53 8.26
C PHE A 84 -3.17 0.46 7.29
N MET A 85 -3.48 1.75 7.36
CA MET A 85 -2.86 2.76 6.48
C MET A 85 -1.34 2.81 6.63
N ILE A 86 -0.83 2.80 7.86
CA ILE A 86 0.61 2.75 8.15
C ILE A 86 1.22 1.47 7.55
N SER A 87 0.57 0.31 7.76
CA SER A 87 1.03 -0.97 7.22
C SER A 87 1.08 -0.96 5.68
N GLN A 88 0.06 -0.41 5.03
CA GLN A 88 0.01 -0.32 3.56
C GLN A 88 1.07 0.63 3.02
N LYS A 89 1.33 1.75 3.71
CA LYS A 89 2.35 2.72 3.32
C LYS A 89 3.74 2.12 3.43
N ILE A 90 4.06 1.49 4.56
CA ILE A 90 5.31 0.77 4.74
C ILE A 90 5.45 -0.33 3.69
N ALA A 91 4.37 -1.10 3.47
CA ALA A 91 4.39 -2.20 2.52
C ALA A 91 4.65 -1.74 1.07
N PHE A 92 4.04 -0.63 0.69
CA PHE A 92 4.19 0.00 -0.61
C PHE A 92 5.63 0.49 -0.84
N ASP A 93 6.26 1.10 0.17
CA ASP A 93 7.60 1.66 0.03
C ASP A 93 8.72 0.61 0.10
N HIS A 94 8.50 -0.51 0.81
CA HIS A 94 9.58 -1.42 1.22
C HIS A 94 9.33 -2.92 1.00
N GLY A 95 8.13 -3.32 0.57
CA GLY A 95 7.77 -4.73 0.35
C GLY A 95 6.91 -5.31 1.48
N ASP A 96 6.79 -6.63 1.59
CA ASP A 96 5.79 -7.28 2.43
C ASP A 96 5.95 -6.94 3.94
N PHE A 97 5.10 -6.01 4.39
CA PHE A 97 4.86 -5.67 5.79
C PHE A 97 3.45 -6.11 6.14
N LYS A 98 3.35 -7.06 7.05
CA LYS A 98 2.07 -7.64 7.45
C LYS A 98 1.87 -7.46 8.93
N LEU A 99 0.82 -6.73 9.29
CA LEU A 99 0.30 -6.79 10.65
C LEU A 99 -0.20 -8.22 10.90
N LEU A 100 0.33 -8.84 11.94
CA LEU A 100 -0.14 -10.11 12.43
C LEU A 100 -1.51 -9.88 13.04
N GLY A 101 -2.56 -10.24 12.29
CA GLY A 101 -3.85 -10.55 12.89
C GLY A 101 -3.58 -11.65 13.89
N GLY A 102 -3.81 -11.38 15.17
CA GLY A 102 -3.00 -12.02 16.20
C GLY A 102 -3.54 -11.85 17.58
N LEU A 103 -3.12 -10.74 18.16
CA LEU A 103 -3.33 -10.33 19.51
C LEU A 103 -3.06 -8.83 19.50
N LEU A 104 -4.09 -8.01 19.71
CA LEU A 104 -4.01 -6.56 19.78
C LEU A 104 -4.02 -6.18 21.24
N VAL A 105 -2.97 -5.50 21.72
CA VAL A 105 -2.91 -4.99 23.09
C VAL A 105 -3.14 -3.48 23.08
N CYS A 106 -4.04 -2.97 23.91
CA CYS A 106 -4.14 -1.55 24.22
C CYS A 106 -3.63 -1.31 25.64
N GLU A 107 -2.70 -0.38 25.79
CA GLU A 107 -2.25 0.18 27.07
C GLU A 107 -2.94 1.54 27.28
N ARG A 108 -3.65 1.71 28.39
CA ARG A 108 -4.27 2.99 28.79
C ARG A 108 -3.24 3.81 29.56
N LEU A 109 -2.98 5.03 29.12
CA LEU A 109 -1.98 5.94 29.69
C LEU A 109 -2.70 7.11 30.37
N PRO A 110 -3.01 7.02 31.68
CA PRO A 110 -3.63 8.10 32.42
C PRO A 110 -2.64 9.25 32.63
N GLU A 111 -3.11 10.48 32.45
CA GLU A 111 -2.32 11.71 32.56
C GLU A 111 -2.74 12.57 33.77
N THR A 112 -3.94 12.35 34.32
CA THR A 112 -4.46 13.06 35.51
C THR A 112 -4.80 12.12 36.67
N PRO A 113 -4.87 12.62 37.92
CA PRO A 113 -5.31 11.82 39.06
C PRO A 113 -6.70 11.20 38.90
N GLU A 114 -7.64 11.88 38.22
CA GLU A 114 -8.97 11.33 37.96
C GLU A 114 -8.91 10.14 36.98
N GLU A 115 -8.07 10.22 35.95
CA GLU A 115 -7.87 9.13 34.98
C GLU A 115 -7.17 7.91 35.61
N ILE A 116 -6.32 8.13 36.62
CA ILE A 116 -5.68 7.05 37.38
C ILE A 116 -6.73 6.27 38.19
N GLU A 117 -7.69 6.96 38.80
CA GLU A 117 -8.81 6.32 39.50
C GLU A 117 -9.72 5.55 38.54
N GLU A 118 -9.96 6.07 37.33
CA GLU A 118 -10.79 5.44 36.31
C GLU A 118 -10.17 4.16 35.71
N VAL A 119 -8.86 4.16 35.43
CA VAL A 119 -8.16 2.99 34.86
C VAL A 119 -8.06 1.86 35.89
N GLY A 120 -7.91 2.18 37.17
CA GLY A 120 -7.81 1.23 38.27
C GLY A 120 -6.78 0.12 37.99
N ASP A 121 -7.17 -1.13 38.24
CA ASP A 121 -6.32 -2.32 37.99
C ASP A 121 -6.39 -2.84 36.53
N THR A 122 -6.96 -2.09 35.59
CA THR A 122 -7.16 -2.52 34.19
C THR A 122 -6.36 -1.69 33.15
N PRO A 123 -5.02 -1.69 33.22
CA PRO A 123 -4.19 -0.91 32.30
C PRO A 123 -4.15 -1.49 30.88
N PHE A 124 -4.53 -2.76 30.68
CA PHE A 124 -4.41 -3.47 29.40
C PHE A 124 -5.72 -4.09 28.89
N SER A 125 -5.92 -4.11 27.56
CA SER A 125 -7.03 -4.78 26.84
C SER A 125 -6.49 -5.62 25.67
N VAL A 126 -7.07 -6.80 25.35
CA VAL A 126 -6.53 -7.79 24.38
C VAL A 126 -7.57 -8.31 23.35
N VAL A 127 -7.21 -8.43 22.04
CA VAL A 127 -8.09 -8.97 20.95
C VAL A 127 -7.35 -9.90 19.97
N VAL A 128 -7.84 -11.12 19.65
CA VAL A 128 -7.07 -12.17 18.90
C VAL A 128 -7.49 -12.42 17.43
N ASN A 129 -6.55 -12.72 16.50
CA ASN A 129 -6.71 -13.19 15.09
C ASN A 129 -5.48 -14.06 14.64
N LEU A 130 -5.35 -14.71 13.46
CA LEU A 130 -4.14 -15.55 13.09
C LEU A 130 -3.84 -15.64 11.57
N VAL A 131 -2.56 -15.53 11.10
CA VAL A 131 -2.09 -15.94 9.72
C VAL A 131 -0.54 -16.17 9.57
N GLU A 132 -0.12 -17.17 8.76
CA GLU A 132 1.29 -17.66 8.52
C GLU A 132 2.14 -16.88 7.45
N ALA A 133 3.48 -17.09 7.36
CA ALA A 133 4.47 -16.37 6.48
C ALA A 133 5.68 -17.21 5.97
N VAL A 134 6.56 -16.64 5.10
CA VAL A 134 7.71 -17.22 4.30
C VAL A 134 8.82 -16.12 4.08
N PRO A 135 10.16 -16.39 3.90
CA PRO A 135 11.27 -15.44 4.16
C PRO A 135 11.78 -14.55 2.97
N PRO A 136 12.09 -13.25 3.22
CA PRO A 136 12.66 -12.29 2.21
C PRO A 136 13.66 -11.12 2.62
N PRO A 137 13.95 -10.05 1.77
CA PRO A 137 15.16 -9.15 1.84
C PRO A 137 15.23 -7.98 2.90
N LYS A 138 15.91 -6.82 2.66
CA LYS A 138 16.35 -5.77 3.66
C LYS A 138 15.76 -4.33 3.45
N PHE A 139 15.65 -3.50 4.53
CA PHE A 139 14.97 -2.16 4.62
C PHE A 139 15.85 -0.94 4.30
N ASP A 140 15.25 0.18 3.88
CA ASP A 140 15.91 1.49 3.68
C ASP A 140 15.11 2.65 4.31
N SER A 141 15.52 3.08 5.51
CA SER A 141 14.79 4.09 6.30
C SER A 141 14.84 5.53 5.77
N GLN A 142 15.87 5.89 4.99
CA GLN A 142 16.03 7.27 4.51
C GLN A 142 15.04 7.56 3.37
N LYS A 143 14.77 6.55 2.55
CA LYS A 143 13.81 6.63 1.46
C LYS A 143 12.37 6.80 1.96
N PHE A 144 12.04 6.21 3.10
CA PHE A 144 10.71 6.32 3.74
C PHE A 144 10.37 7.75 4.16
N ALA A 145 11.24 8.38 4.96
CA ALA A 145 10.99 9.71 5.53
C ALA A 145 10.84 10.79 4.45
N LYS A 146 11.58 10.67 3.33
CA LYS A 146 11.48 11.60 2.21
C LYS A 146 10.16 11.48 1.43
N LYS A 147 9.47 10.34 1.53
CA LYS A 147 8.24 10.00 0.79
C LYS A 147 6.97 10.06 1.66
N SER A 148 7.07 10.43 2.94
CA SER A 148 5.93 10.53 3.86
C SER A 148 5.26 11.91 3.88
N GLU A 149 5.90 12.93 3.29
CA GLU A 149 5.34 14.29 3.17
C GLU A 149 4.41 14.46 1.95
N ASP A 150 4.42 13.52 1.00
CA ASP A 150 3.59 13.57 -0.19
C ASP A 150 2.14 13.11 0.14
N SER A 151 1.13 13.90 -0.24
CA SER A 151 -0.26 13.43 -0.25
C SER A 151 -0.39 12.31 -1.28
N ILE A 152 -0.82 11.10 -0.89
CA ILE A 152 -0.93 9.94 -1.80
C ILE A 152 -2.38 9.41 -1.76
N ASP A 153 -2.96 9.08 -2.92
CA ASP A 153 -4.25 8.38 -2.97
C ASP A 153 -4.09 6.93 -2.46
N PHE A 154 -4.41 6.72 -1.18
CA PHE A 154 -4.34 5.41 -0.50
C PHE A 154 -5.20 4.31 -1.15
N ARG A 155 -6.26 4.68 -1.88
CA ARG A 155 -7.05 3.71 -2.64
C ARG A 155 -6.21 3.06 -3.74
N LEU A 156 -5.39 3.86 -4.43
CA LEU A 156 -4.52 3.35 -5.50
C LEU A 156 -3.33 2.56 -4.96
N VAL A 157 -2.81 2.96 -3.80
CA VAL A 157 -1.80 2.18 -3.05
C VAL A 157 -2.34 0.78 -2.74
N THR A 158 -3.56 0.71 -2.20
CA THR A 158 -4.20 -0.58 -1.88
C THR A 158 -4.39 -1.42 -3.13
N GLN A 159 -4.91 -0.83 -4.22
CA GLN A 159 -5.09 -1.53 -5.49
C GLN A 159 -3.76 -2.03 -6.08
N HIS A 160 -2.68 -1.25 -5.94
CA HIS A 160 -1.35 -1.63 -6.39
C HIS A 160 -0.82 -2.84 -5.60
N ASN A 161 -0.94 -2.82 -4.27
CA ASN A 161 -0.53 -3.92 -3.40
C ASN A 161 -1.35 -5.20 -3.66
N GLU A 162 -2.66 -5.08 -3.82
CA GLU A 162 -3.54 -6.20 -4.20
C GLU A 162 -3.15 -6.81 -5.55
N ALA A 163 -2.86 -5.96 -6.55
CA ALA A 163 -2.38 -6.40 -7.86
C ALA A 163 -1.05 -7.17 -7.73
N ARG A 164 -0.08 -6.61 -6.99
CA ARG A 164 1.23 -7.21 -6.76
C ARG A 164 1.15 -8.58 -6.09
N ASN A 165 0.25 -8.73 -5.12
CA ASN A 165 0.03 -9.99 -4.38
C ASN A 165 -0.78 -11.04 -5.16
N THR A 166 -1.38 -10.65 -6.28
CA THR A 166 -2.17 -11.58 -7.11
C THR A 166 -1.26 -12.60 -7.80
N LYS A 167 -1.50 -13.89 -7.60
CA LYS A 167 -0.70 -14.97 -8.21
C LYS A 167 -1.01 -15.20 -9.69
N ASN A 168 -2.19 -14.82 -10.16
CA ASN A 168 -2.60 -15.01 -11.55
C ASN A 168 -2.10 -13.84 -12.41
N ALA A 169 -1.26 -14.13 -13.42
CA ALA A 169 -0.63 -13.13 -14.28
C ALA A 169 -1.64 -12.22 -15.00
N ILE A 170 -2.76 -12.77 -15.48
CA ILE A 170 -3.79 -11.97 -16.16
C ILE A 170 -4.54 -11.08 -15.17
N ALA A 171 -4.92 -11.61 -14.01
CA ALA A 171 -5.58 -10.80 -12.99
C ALA A 171 -4.66 -9.69 -12.48
N LYS A 172 -3.36 -9.98 -12.28
CA LYS A 172 -2.33 -8.99 -11.94
C LYS A 172 -2.18 -7.92 -13.04
N PHE A 173 -2.08 -8.33 -14.30
CA PHE A 173 -2.02 -7.41 -15.45
C PHE A 173 -3.24 -6.49 -15.51
N ILE A 174 -4.45 -7.06 -15.43
CA ILE A 174 -5.71 -6.29 -15.48
C ILE A 174 -5.80 -5.33 -14.30
N ALA A 175 -5.36 -5.74 -13.11
CA ALA A 175 -5.37 -4.90 -11.93
C ALA A 175 -4.43 -3.70 -12.09
N PHE A 176 -3.18 -3.91 -12.52
CA PHE A 176 -2.27 -2.79 -12.83
C PHE A 176 -2.80 -1.89 -13.95
N PHE A 177 -3.33 -2.47 -15.02
CA PHE A 177 -3.92 -1.69 -16.11
C PHE A 177 -5.09 -0.83 -15.64
N LYS A 178 -5.94 -1.34 -14.75
CA LYS A 178 -7.09 -0.61 -14.20
C LYS A 178 -6.67 0.57 -13.33
N ILE A 179 -5.51 0.51 -12.67
CA ILE A 179 -4.93 1.65 -11.94
C ILE A 179 -4.63 2.78 -12.93
N LEU A 180 -4.02 2.47 -14.08
CA LEU A 180 -3.78 3.46 -15.14
C LEU A 180 -5.10 4.02 -15.71
N GLU A 181 -6.11 3.17 -15.97
CA GLU A 181 -7.43 3.65 -16.44
C GLU A 181 -8.11 4.56 -15.41
N SER A 182 -7.90 4.31 -14.12
CA SER A 182 -8.48 5.11 -13.04
C SER A 182 -7.77 6.45 -12.86
N GLN A 183 -6.45 6.47 -13.05
CA GLN A 183 -5.63 7.69 -12.98
C GLN A 183 -5.80 8.57 -14.22
N PHE A 184 -5.98 7.95 -15.39
CA PHE A 184 -6.08 8.65 -16.67
C PHE A 184 -7.39 8.30 -17.40
N PRO A 185 -8.55 8.68 -16.83
CA PRO A 185 -9.84 8.38 -17.45
C PRO A 185 -10.03 9.20 -18.74
N PRO A 186 -10.77 8.68 -19.73
CA PRO A 186 -11.13 9.45 -20.91
C PRO A 186 -11.90 10.71 -20.51
N THR A 187 -11.47 11.88 -20.99
CA THR A 187 -12.13 13.16 -20.71
C THR A 187 -13.48 13.30 -21.43
N HIS A 188 -13.68 12.53 -22.49
CA HIS A 188 -14.92 12.52 -23.27
C HIS A 188 -15.46 11.11 -23.49
N LYS A 189 -16.79 10.95 -23.46
CA LYS A 189 -17.50 9.65 -23.65
C LYS A 189 -17.15 8.91 -24.95
N LYS A 190 -16.67 9.61 -25.98
CA LYS A 190 -16.31 9.03 -27.29
C LYS A 190 -14.80 8.76 -27.45
N GLN A 191 -13.97 9.17 -26.49
CA GLN A 191 -12.53 9.00 -26.59
C GLN A 191 -12.15 7.59 -26.12
N HIS A 192 -11.36 6.89 -26.94
CA HIS A 192 -10.85 5.58 -26.56
C HIS A 192 -9.75 5.71 -25.50
N ILE A 193 -9.72 4.76 -24.55
CA ILE A 193 -8.71 4.73 -23.49
C ILE A 193 -7.28 4.73 -24.04
N LYS A 194 -7.06 4.04 -25.16
CA LYS A 194 -5.77 4.01 -25.87
C LYS A 194 -5.30 5.41 -26.24
N ASP A 195 -6.17 6.21 -26.84
CA ASP A 195 -5.83 7.56 -27.28
C ASP A 195 -5.59 8.46 -26.06
N THR A 196 -6.39 8.29 -25.02
CA THR A 196 -6.23 9.02 -23.74
C THR A 196 -4.85 8.78 -23.12
N LEU A 197 -4.42 7.52 -23.03
CA LEU A 197 -3.12 7.17 -22.47
C LEU A 197 -1.97 7.67 -23.35
N LYS A 198 -2.08 7.57 -24.68
CA LYS A 198 -1.02 8.01 -25.61
C LYS A 198 -0.76 9.52 -25.60
N THR A 199 -1.79 10.32 -25.36
CA THR A 199 -1.67 11.77 -25.39
C THR A 199 -1.39 12.38 -24.02
N ASN A 200 -1.29 11.56 -22.97
CA ASN A 200 -1.11 12.06 -21.62
C ASN A 200 0.36 12.39 -21.34
N SER A 201 0.67 13.69 -21.19
CA SER A 201 2.02 14.19 -20.94
C SER A 201 2.60 13.73 -19.60
N ASP A 202 1.76 13.62 -18.58
CA ASP A 202 2.19 13.21 -17.24
C ASP A 202 2.61 11.74 -17.23
N LEU A 203 1.83 10.88 -17.89
CA LEU A 203 2.15 9.48 -18.08
C LEU A 203 3.41 9.28 -18.93
N LEU A 204 3.60 10.10 -19.96
CA LEU A 204 4.85 10.11 -20.75
C LEU A 204 6.05 10.48 -19.86
N ASN A 205 5.95 11.54 -19.05
CA ASN A 205 7.02 11.96 -18.13
C ASN A 205 7.37 10.87 -17.10
N VAL A 206 6.35 10.18 -16.58
CA VAL A 206 6.56 9.04 -15.68
C VAL A 206 7.26 7.91 -16.44
N PHE A 207 6.81 7.57 -17.64
CA PHE A 207 7.41 6.53 -18.46
C PHE A 207 8.89 6.80 -18.77
N THR A 208 9.24 8.01 -19.21
CA THR A 208 10.64 8.40 -19.51
C THR A 208 11.53 8.47 -18.27
N SER A 209 10.95 8.56 -17.07
CA SER A 209 11.72 8.49 -15.82
C SER A 209 12.05 7.07 -15.36
N ILE A 210 11.38 6.05 -15.92
CA ILE A 210 11.58 4.64 -15.61
C ILE A 210 12.49 3.98 -16.65
N PHE A 211 12.30 4.35 -17.91
CA PHE A 211 13.01 3.75 -19.04
C PHE A 211 14.03 4.74 -19.59
N GLU A 212 15.26 4.27 -19.79
CA GLU A 212 16.34 5.07 -20.35
C GLU A 212 16.19 5.20 -21.86
N PHE A 213 16.21 6.43 -22.36
CA PHE A 213 16.17 6.74 -23.80
C PHE A 213 17.29 7.71 -24.15
N THR A 214 17.81 7.59 -25.37
CA THR A 214 18.91 8.45 -25.84
C THR A 214 18.39 9.78 -26.40
N THR A 215 17.17 9.78 -26.95
CA THR A 215 16.54 10.95 -27.58
C THR A 215 15.05 11.07 -27.20
N GLU A 216 14.50 12.28 -27.29
CA GLU A 216 13.07 12.54 -27.04
C GLU A 216 12.16 11.83 -28.06
N GLU A 217 12.59 11.71 -29.32
CA GLU A 217 11.85 11.02 -30.36
C GLU A 217 11.77 9.50 -30.08
N GLU A 218 12.87 8.88 -29.65
CA GLU A 218 12.90 7.48 -29.22
C GLU A 218 11.99 7.25 -28.01
N ALA A 219 12.00 8.16 -27.04
CA ALA A 219 11.17 8.09 -25.85
C ALA A 219 9.67 8.15 -26.20
N LEU A 220 9.28 9.09 -27.06
CA LEU A 220 7.90 9.23 -27.52
C LEU A 220 7.44 8.00 -28.32
N GLN A 221 8.27 7.51 -29.24
CA GLN A 221 7.95 6.35 -30.05
C GLN A 221 7.85 5.08 -29.20
N GLY A 222 8.79 4.90 -28.27
CA GLY A 222 8.79 3.81 -27.29
C GLY A 222 7.55 3.83 -26.40
N PHE A 223 7.16 5.01 -25.92
CA PHE A 223 5.94 5.19 -25.14
C PHE A 223 4.68 4.81 -25.92
N ILE A 224 4.52 5.32 -27.14
CA ILE A 224 3.37 5.03 -28.00
C ILE A 224 3.26 3.52 -28.28
N SER A 225 4.39 2.89 -28.62
CA SER A 225 4.47 1.44 -28.87
C SER A 225 4.17 0.61 -27.62
N PHE A 226 4.62 1.06 -26.45
CA PHE A 226 4.30 0.43 -25.17
C PHE A 226 2.79 0.48 -24.88
N ILE A 227 2.17 1.67 -24.98
CA ILE A 227 0.72 1.85 -24.76
C ILE A 227 -0.09 0.97 -25.72
N ASP A 228 0.31 0.89 -26.99
CA ASP A 228 -0.33 0.01 -27.96
C ASP A 228 -0.28 -1.46 -27.53
N SER A 229 0.89 -1.89 -27.07
CA SER A 229 1.14 -3.27 -26.66
C SER A 229 0.32 -3.64 -25.42
N ILE A 230 0.27 -2.78 -24.40
CA ILE A 230 -0.51 -3.08 -23.19
C ILE A 230 -2.03 -3.01 -23.44
N VAL A 231 -2.52 -2.09 -24.28
CA VAL A 231 -3.93 -2.06 -24.65
C VAL A 231 -4.30 -3.32 -25.43
N HIS A 232 -3.44 -3.74 -26.37
CA HIS A 232 -3.66 -4.96 -27.12
C HIS A 232 -3.65 -6.20 -26.22
N ALA A 233 -2.67 -6.31 -25.31
CA ALA A 233 -2.60 -7.37 -24.31
C ALA A 233 -3.85 -7.40 -23.41
N ARG A 234 -4.37 -6.24 -23.01
CA ARG A 234 -5.64 -6.14 -22.25
C ARG A 234 -6.82 -6.72 -23.03
N HIS A 235 -6.94 -6.41 -24.33
CA HIS A 235 -7.97 -7.01 -25.17
C HIS A 235 -7.79 -8.53 -25.28
N ARG A 236 -6.56 -9.01 -25.48
CA ARG A 236 -6.27 -10.46 -25.54
C ARG A 236 -6.56 -11.18 -24.22
N CYS A 237 -6.35 -10.55 -23.06
CA CYS A 237 -6.74 -11.09 -21.75
C CYS A 237 -8.24 -11.41 -21.64
N ALA A 238 -9.12 -10.75 -22.41
CA ALA A 238 -10.53 -11.11 -22.47
C ALA A 238 -10.79 -12.39 -23.27
N HIS A 239 -9.95 -12.66 -24.27
CA HIS A 239 -10.04 -13.82 -25.17
C HIS A 239 -9.30 -15.06 -24.65
N LEU A 240 -8.38 -14.91 -23.69
CA LEU A 240 -7.66 -16.01 -23.05
C LEU A 240 -8.48 -16.74 -21.96
N LYS A 241 -9.73 -16.31 -21.71
CA LYS A 241 -10.64 -17.03 -20.81
C LYS A 241 -11.05 -18.36 -21.44
N VAL A 242 -10.86 -19.46 -20.71
CA VAL A 242 -11.16 -20.83 -21.20
C VAL A 242 -12.65 -21.00 -21.50
N ASN A 243 -13.51 -20.28 -20.78
CA ASN A 243 -14.93 -20.15 -21.09
C ASN A 243 -15.47 -18.83 -20.52
N LYS A 244 -16.66 -18.37 -20.95
CA LYS A 244 -17.25 -17.10 -20.47
C LYS A 244 -17.29 -16.98 -18.93
N ASN A 245 -17.31 -18.11 -18.23
CA ASN A 245 -17.39 -18.22 -16.76
C ASN A 245 -16.25 -19.01 -16.09
N PHE A 246 -15.23 -19.47 -16.83
CA PHE A 246 -14.10 -20.22 -16.26
C PHE A 246 -12.78 -19.50 -16.55
N GLY A 247 -11.88 -19.51 -15.55
CA GLY A 247 -10.65 -18.73 -15.51
C GLY A 247 -9.63 -19.04 -16.62
N TYR A 248 -8.37 -18.71 -16.35
CA TYR A 248 -7.27 -18.83 -17.30
C TYR A 248 -6.55 -20.16 -17.12
N LEU A 249 -6.09 -20.79 -18.21
CA LEU A 249 -5.19 -21.94 -18.11
C LEU A 249 -3.87 -21.46 -17.48
N PRO A 250 -3.45 -21.96 -16.31
CA PRO A 250 -2.29 -21.45 -15.59
C PRO A 250 -0.94 -21.60 -16.33
N PHE A 251 -0.91 -22.38 -17.41
CA PHE A 251 0.27 -22.69 -18.20
C PHE A 251 0.06 -22.44 -19.70
N ASP A 252 -0.90 -21.60 -20.09
CA ASP A 252 -1.05 -21.22 -21.50
C ASP A 252 0.20 -20.45 -21.96
N PRO A 253 0.96 -20.95 -22.95
CA PRO A 253 2.16 -20.28 -23.46
C PRO A 253 1.90 -18.83 -23.90
N LYS A 254 0.67 -18.53 -24.33
CA LYS A 254 0.28 -17.17 -24.73
C LYS A 254 0.29 -16.19 -23.57
N ILE A 255 0.03 -16.63 -22.33
CA ILE A 255 0.11 -15.74 -21.16
C ILE A 255 1.55 -15.30 -20.94
N LYS A 256 2.49 -16.23 -21.07
CA LYS A 256 3.93 -15.98 -20.94
C LYS A 256 4.47 -15.07 -22.04
N GLU A 257 3.95 -15.18 -23.25
CA GLU A 257 4.39 -14.37 -24.40
C GLU A 257 3.69 -13.01 -24.49
N GLU A 258 2.40 -12.95 -24.14
CA GLU A 258 1.54 -11.80 -24.42
C GLU A 258 1.20 -10.94 -23.22
N VAL A 259 1.41 -11.43 -21.99
CA VAL A 259 0.98 -10.76 -20.74
C VAL A 259 2.14 -10.57 -19.77
N GLU A 260 2.87 -11.63 -19.45
CA GLU A 260 3.98 -11.59 -18.48
C GLU A 260 5.06 -10.54 -18.78
N PRO A 261 5.47 -10.28 -20.04
CA PRO A 261 6.49 -9.28 -20.35
C PRO A 261 6.11 -7.86 -19.91
N PHE A 262 4.82 -7.59 -19.74
CA PHE A 262 4.32 -6.28 -19.35
C PHE A 262 4.12 -6.12 -17.85
N LEU A 263 4.21 -7.18 -17.05
CA LEU A 263 3.93 -7.13 -15.61
C LEU A 263 4.91 -6.23 -14.85
N GLY A 264 6.22 -6.45 -15.03
CA GLY A 264 7.26 -5.62 -14.41
C GLY A 264 7.17 -4.14 -14.84
N PRO A 265 7.10 -3.85 -16.16
CA PRO A 265 6.88 -2.50 -16.66
C PRO A 265 5.63 -1.81 -16.10
N LEU A 266 4.49 -2.50 -16.01
CA LEU A 266 3.25 -1.95 -15.47
C LEU A 266 3.31 -1.74 -13.95
N GLU A 267 3.97 -2.63 -13.21
CA GLU A 267 4.20 -2.48 -11.77
C GLU A 267 5.03 -1.21 -11.51
N ALA A 268 6.16 -1.05 -12.20
CA ALA A 268 6.99 0.15 -12.08
C ALA A 268 6.23 1.43 -12.49
N LEU A 269 5.48 1.38 -13.61
CA LEU A 269 4.72 2.51 -14.12
C LEU A 269 3.61 2.93 -13.15
N THR A 270 2.84 1.99 -12.60
CA THR A 270 1.78 2.30 -11.63
C THR A 270 2.35 2.82 -10.32
N TYR A 271 3.46 2.26 -9.82
CA TYR A 271 4.16 2.76 -8.65
C TYR A 271 4.60 4.23 -8.81
N GLU A 272 5.28 4.54 -9.91
CA GLU A 272 5.76 5.90 -10.17
C GLU A 272 4.62 6.87 -10.47
N THR A 273 3.55 6.42 -11.13
CA THR A 273 2.34 7.23 -11.35
C THR A 273 1.71 7.64 -10.02
N ILE A 274 1.54 6.69 -9.10
CA ILE A 274 0.98 6.93 -7.77
C ILE A 274 1.89 7.89 -6.98
N THR A 275 3.20 7.73 -7.04
CA THR A 275 4.13 8.55 -6.25
C THR A 275 4.41 9.94 -6.84
N LYS A 276 4.43 10.11 -8.17
CA LYS A 276 4.76 11.39 -8.81
C LYS A 276 3.56 12.30 -9.05
N LEU A 277 2.39 11.75 -9.35
CA LEU A 277 1.21 12.56 -9.71
C LEU A 277 0.32 12.93 -8.53
N SER A 278 0.56 12.33 -7.37
CA SER A 278 -0.11 12.75 -6.13
C SER A 278 0.47 14.07 -5.56
N LYS A 279 1.43 14.68 -6.27
CA LYS A 279 2.06 15.98 -5.98
C LYS A 279 1.29 17.20 -6.52
N SER A 280 0.19 16.99 -7.24
CA SER A 280 -0.47 18.02 -8.05
C SER A 280 -1.83 18.50 -7.50
N VAL A 281 -2.12 18.29 -6.22
CA VAL A 281 -3.34 18.81 -5.56
C VAL A 281 -2.98 19.86 -4.53
#